data_AF-A0A522B2F7-F1
#
_entry.id   AF-A0A522B2F7-F1
#
_cell.length_a   1.000
_cell.length_b   1.000
_cell.length_c   1.000
_cell.angle_alpha   90.00
_cell.angle_beta   90.00
_cell.angle_gamma   90.00
#
_symmetry.space_group_name_H-M   'P 1'
#
loop_
_entity.id
_entity.type
_entity.pdbx_description
1 polymer ?
#
loop_
_entity_poly.entity_id
_entity_poly.type
_entity_poly.pdbx_seq_one_letter_code
_entity_poly.pdbx_strand_id
1 'polypeptide(L)'
;ARLSSALGTEQTSPISLVADDEVLQLDPTAAGIALDVDATVDAALDAGVVDRLLSRLGAGREVDPVPSYDEARLSAELARLAEGFDRDAREGAVRFTPEGVPVEARPITGRALDVEGAVAALRSSYLSQRVEVPVDVDEVSTTDEDVREARDEIAIPALAAPITVDVEGDELVVEPLDIAKSLSLEAVDGEITPVIREDDLHERVEGKLRMVGTPAVDATFDISSGTPVVVPSKTGMSVSAADLADAVLEVLTDDAPRTATADLSVSQPRVSTETARGLGVKEVIGTFTSRHPCCAPRVTNIHRIADIVDGYVLRPGDQFDLNGFVGPRDEARGFKPAPMILDGEFRNSVGGGVSQFATTIFNAVFFSGLKDITHTPHSYYISRYPPGREATVSYPLPDLIFENDSPHGVFIDTSYTDRSITVTFWGTKRFDEVRSVTGPRTRLKDFGTQYVDRPDCTATSGEKGFDIVVTRVFVDGGREVKREEFRTRYKP
;
A
#
# COMPACT_ATOMS: atom_id res chain seq x y z
N ALA A 1 -39.21 -24.81 -44.74
CA ALA A 1 -39.14 -26.23 -44.31
C ALA A 1 -37.98 -27.00 -44.96
N ARG A 2 -38.02 -27.32 -46.27
CA ARG A 2 -36.89 -28.02 -46.93
C ARG A 2 -35.60 -27.18 -46.98
N LEU A 3 -35.70 -25.88 -47.29
CA LEU A 3 -34.57 -24.95 -47.31
C LEU A 3 -33.92 -24.79 -45.92
N SER A 4 -34.74 -24.60 -44.90
CA SER A 4 -34.32 -24.51 -43.49
C SER A 4 -33.59 -25.78 -43.00
N SER A 5 -34.04 -26.96 -43.45
CA SER A 5 -33.41 -28.25 -43.10
C SER A 5 -32.12 -28.53 -43.88
N ALA A 6 -31.95 -27.92 -45.06
CA ALA A 6 -30.77 -28.14 -45.92
C ALA A 6 -29.62 -27.16 -45.58
N LEU A 7 -29.94 -25.91 -45.26
CA LEU A 7 -28.95 -24.87 -44.95
C LEU A 7 -28.62 -24.77 -43.45
N GLY A 8 -29.34 -25.47 -42.59
CA GLY A 8 -29.16 -25.40 -41.13
C GLY A 8 -27.82 -25.94 -40.62
N THR A 9 -27.13 -26.80 -41.37
CA THR A 9 -25.80 -27.34 -41.01
C THR A 9 -24.63 -26.47 -41.45
N GLU A 10 -24.78 -25.69 -42.53
CA GLU A 10 -23.74 -24.73 -42.98
C GLU A 10 -23.80 -23.43 -42.16
N GLN A 11 -24.97 -23.07 -41.62
CA GLN A 11 -25.19 -21.88 -40.79
C GLN A 11 -24.59 -21.95 -39.37
N THR A 12 -24.26 -23.14 -38.87
CA THR A 12 -23.74 -23.30 -37.49
C THR A 12 -22.21 -23.45 -37.44
N SER A 13 -21.53 -23.34 -38.58
CA SER A 13 -20.07 -23.41 -38.61
C SER A 13 -19.47 -22.08 -38.10
N PRO A 14 -18.48 -22.12 -37.18
CA PRO A 14 -17.81 -20.91 -36.72
C PRO A 14 -17.25 -20.07 -37.87
N ILE A 15 -17.41 -18.75 -37.79
CA ILE A 15 -16.78 -17.79 -38.72
C ILE A 15 -15.43 -17.40 -38.13
N SER A 16 -14.37 -17.54 -38.93
CA SER A 16 -13.03 -17.11 -38.54
C SER A 16 -12.86 -15.62 -38.81
N LEU A 17 -12.81 -14.80 -37.76
CA LEU A 17 -12.47 -13.38 -37.85
C LEU A 17 -10.95 -13.25 -37.80
N VAL A 18 -10.38 -12.62 -38.81
CA VAL A 18 -8.94 -12.35 -38.89
C VAL A 18 -8.73 -10.92 -38.41
N ALA A 19 -8.24 -10.79 -37.18
CA ALA A 19 -7.94 -9.53 -36.53
C ALA A 19 -6.42 -9.41 -36.44
N ASP A 20 -5.83 -8.73 -37.44
CA ASP A 20 -4.38 -8.67 -37.66
C ASP A 20 -3.74 -10.08 -37.82
N ASP A 21 -2.88 -10.50 -36.90
CA ASP A 21 -2.20 -11.80 -36.89
C ASP A 21 -2.95 -12.92 -36.15
N GLU A 22 -4.05 -12.57 -35.47
CA GLU A 22 -4.86 -13.50 -34.68
C GLU A 22 -6.13 -13.95 -35.44
N VAL A 23 -6.60 -15.15 -35.11
CA VAL A 23 -7.86 -15.68 -35.65
C VAL A 23 -8.84 -15.92 -34.51
N LEU A 24 -9.87 -15.08 -34.43
CA LEU A 24 -10.97 -15.21 -33.48
C LEU A 24 -12.07 -16.09 -34.08
N GLN A 25 -12.76 -16.86 -33.25
CA GLN A 25 -13.85 -17.73 -33.67
C GLN A 25 -15.18 -17.14 -33.23
N LEU A 26 -16.00 -16.71 -34.19
CA LEU A 26 -17.34 -16.22 -33.97
C LEU A 26 -18.35 -17.36 -34.15
N ASP A 27 -19.13 -17.65 -33.12
CA ASP A 27 -20.29 -18.54 -33.25
C ASP A 27 -21.45 -17.75 -33.88
N PRO A 28 -21.89 -18.08 -35.12
CA PRO A 28 -22.97 -17.34 -35.80
C PRO A 28 -24.28 -17.36 -35.02
N THR A 29 -24.55 -18.44 -34.27
CA THR A 29 -25.79 -18.58 -33.50
C THR A 29 -25.78 -17.67 -32.28
N ALA A 30 -24.65 -17.64 -31.55
CA ALA A 30 -24.46 -16.74 -30.41
C ALA A 30 -24.48 -15.27 -30.86
N ALA A 31 -23.89 -14.99 -32.02
CA ALA A 31 -23.84 -13.68 -32.65
C ALA A 31 -25.17 -13.21 -33.27
N GLY A 32 -26.23 -14.04 -33.23
CA GLY A 32 -27.54 -13.67 -33.78
C GLY A 32 -27.57 -13.55 -35.31
N ILE A 33 -26.67 -14.26 -36.00
CA ILE A 33 -26.65 -14.39 -37.47
C ILE A 33 -27.54 -15.57 -37.85
N ALA A 34 -28.53 -15.34 -38.70
CA ALA A 34 -29.44 -16.37 -39.18
C ALA A 34 -29.76 -16.18 -40.67
N LEU A 35 -30.31 -17.21 -41.32
CA LEU A 35 -30.86 -17.06 -42.67
C LEU A 35 -32.25 -16.45 -42.64
N ASP A 36 -32.46 -15.35 -43.37
CA ASP A 36 -33.79 -14.85 -43.69
C ASP A 36 -34.39 -15.71 -44.82
N VAL A 37 -35.11 -16.75 -44.42
CA VAL A 37 -35.72 -17.72 -45.35
C VAL A 37 -36.73 -17.04 -46.28
N ASP A 38 -37.48 -16.06 -45.79
CA ASP A 38 -38.54 -15.40 -46.57
C ASP A 38 -37.91 -14.45 -47.58
N ALA A 39 -36.95 -13.61 -47.16
CA ALA A 39 -36.21 -12.74 -48.07
C ALA A 39 -35.39 -13.54 -49.10
N THR A 40 -34.83 -14.70 -48.72
CA THR A 40 -34.13 -15.59 -49.64
C THR A 40 -35.07 -16.19 -50.67
N VAL A 41 -36.28 -16.60 -50.27
CA VAL A 41 -37.30 -17.11 -51.19
C VAL A 41 -37.81 -16.00 -52.10
N ASP A 42 -38.03 -14.80 -51.58
CA ASP A 42 -38.44 -13.65 -52.38
C ASP A 42 -37.37 -13.26 -53.41
N ALA A 43 -36.09 -13.21 -53.01
CA ALA A 43 -34.98 -13.03 -53.93
C ALA A 43 -34.92 -14.15 -54.98
N ALA A 44 -35.22 -15.39 -54.58
CA ALA A 44 -35.27 -16.54 -55.48
C ALA A 44 -36.45 -16.46 -56.48
N LEU A 45 -37.58 -15.88 -56.08
CA LEU A 45 -38.79 -15.69 -56.88
C LEU A 45 -38.75 -14.44 -57.77
N ASP A 46 -37.92 -13.45 -57.42
CA ASP A 46 -37.61 -12.27 -58.25
C ASP A 46 -36.68 -12.62 -59.43
N ALA A 47 -37.05 -13.65 -60.17
CA ALA A 47 -36.39 -14.07 -61.39
C ALA A 47 -36.92 -13.22 -62.56
N GLY A 48 -36.02 -12.64 -63.36
CA GLY A 48 -36.38 -11.86 -64.55
C GLY A 48 -37.05 -12.73 -65.63
N VAL A 49 -37.62 -12.09 -66.66
CA VAL A 49 -38.34 -12.79 -67.75
C VAL A 49 -37.47 -13.85 -68.46
N VAL A 50 -36.16 -13.59 -68.55
CA VAL A 50 -35.16 -14.50 -69.17
C VAL A 50 -34.91 -15.74 -68.30
N ASP A 51 -34.73 -15.57 -66.99
CA ASP A 51 -34.48 -16.67 -66.05
C ASP A 51 -35.70 -17.61 -65.94
N ARG A 52 -36.91 -17.05 -65.98
CA ARG A 52 -38.15 -17.84 -66.00
C ARG A 52 -38.33 -18.65 -67.28
N LEU A 53 -37.72 -18.22 -68.39
CA LEU A 53 -37.74 -18.94 -69.66
C LEU A 53 -36.70 -20.06 -69.67
N LEU A 54 -35.50 -19.79 -69.17
CA LEU A 54 -34.40 -20.76 -69.06
C LEU A 54 -34.73 -21.89 -68.06
N SER A 55 -35.44 -21.59 -66.97
CA SER A 55 -35.87 -22.62 -66.02
C SER A 55 -36.84 -23.64 -66.60
N ARG A 56 -37.65 -23.26 -67.61
CA ARG A 56 -38.50 -24.19 -68.38
C ARG A 56 -37.72 -25.13 -69.30
N LEU A 57 -36.44 -24.84 -69.56
CA LEU A 57 -35.50 -25.69 -70.29
C LEU A 57 -34.62 -26.55 -69.36
N GLY A 58 -34.90 -26.54 -68.05
CA GLY A 58 -34.16 -27.33 -67.06
C GLY A 58 -32.91 -26.64 -66.50
N ALA A 59 -32.65 -25.38 -66.82
CA ALA A 59 -31.56 -24.62 -66.22
C ALA A 59 -31.92 -24.15 -64.81
N GLY A 60 -31.07 -24.45 -63.82
CA GLY A 60 -31.20 -23.94 -62.45
C GLY A 60 -30.63 -22.52 -62.31
N ARG A 61 -31.07 -21.79 -61.28
CA ARG A 61 -30.48 -20.51 -60.87
C ARG A 61 -29.89 -20.67 -59.47
N GLU A 62 -28.65 -20.24 -59.31
CA GLU A 62 -28.04 -20.09 -57.99
C GLU A 62 -28.47 -18.75 -57.40
N VAL A 63 -28.90 -18.77 -56.15
CA VAL A 63 -29.37 -17.60 -55.40
C VAL A 63 -28.66 -17.63 -54.07
N ASP A 64 -27.94 -16.57 -53.76
CA ASP A 64 -27.25 -16.47 -52.49
C ASP A 64 -28.26 -16.32 -51.34
N PRO A 65 -28.05 -17.04 -50.22
CA PRO A 65 -28.91 -16.95 -49.05
C PRO A 65 -28.89 -15.54 -48.45
N VAL A 66 -30.05 -14.92 -48.21
CA VAL A 66 -30.13 -13.59 -47.57
C VAL A 66 -29.97 -13.73 -46.05
N PRO A 67 -28.94 -13.14 -45.42
CA PRO A 67 -28.75 -13.22 -43.97
C PRO A 67 -29.62 -12.21 -43.23
N SER A 68 -29.96 -12.55 -41.98
CA SER A 68 -30.57 -11.69 -40.97
C SER A 68 -29.59 -11.53 -39.81
N TYR A 69 -29.48 -10.32 -39.27
CA TYR A 69 -28.58 -9.99 -38.18
C TYR A 69 -29.35 -9.36 -37.02
N ASP A 70 -29.19 -9.91 -35.83
CA ASP A 70 -29.48 -9.19 -34.58
C ASP A 70 -28.25 -8.37 -34.21
N GLU A 71 -28.26 -7.09 -34.56
CA GLU A 71 -27.12 -6.18 -34.39
C GLU A 71 -26.69 -6.05 -32.93
N ALA A 72 -27.63 -6.11 -31.98
CA ALA A 72 -27.32 -6.04 -30.56
C ALA A 72 -26.59 -7.31 -30.08
N ARG A 73 -27.02 -8.49 -30.54
CA ARG A 73 -26.34 -9.77 -30.22
C ARG A 73 -24.99 -9.88 -30.90
N LEU A 74 -24.89 -9.46 -32.16
CA LEU A 74 -23.64 -9.48 -32.91
C LEU A 74 -22.59 -8.58 -32.25
N SER A 75 -22.97 -7.35 -31.91
CA SER A 75 -22.08 -6.41 -31.22
C SER A 75 -21.67 -6.92 -29.84
N ALA A 76 -22.61 -7.53 -29.08
CA ALA A 76 -22.30 -8.10 -27.78
C ALA A 76 -21.33 -9.30 -27.85
N GLU A 77 -21.50 -10.18 -28.84
CA GLU A 77 -20.61 -11.32 -29.03
C GLU A 77 -19.22 -10.88 -29.53
N LEU A 78 -19.15 -9.88 -30.40
CA LEU A 78 -17.89 -9.27 -30.82
C LEU A 78 -17.17 -8.57 -29.66
N ALA A 79 -17.89 -7.83 -28.81
CA ALA A 79 -17.33 -7.24 -27.59
C ALA A 79 -16.80 -8.31 -26.62
N ARG A 80 -17.48 -9.45 -26.49
CA ARG A 80 -17.01 -10.60 -25.70
C ARG A 80 -15.73 -11.22 -26.27
N LEU A 81 -15.60 -11.27 -27.60
CA LEU A 81 -14.36 -11.71 -28.25
C LEU A 81 -13.24 -10.69 -28.08
N ALA A 82 -13.57 -9.39 -28.12
CA ALA A 82 -12.66 -8.28 -27.88
C ALA A 82 -12.03 -8.38 -26.48
N GLU A 83 -12.77 -8.75 -25.43
CA GLU A 83 -12.22 -8.94 -24.07
C GLU A 83 -11.01 -9.91 -24.00
N GLY A 84 -10.92 -10.89 -24.90
CA GLY A 84 -9.80 -11.84 -24.96
C GLY A 84 -8.70 -11.47 -25.96
N PHE A 85 -8.97 -10.51 -26.84
CA PHE A 85 -8.06 -10.07 -27.91
C PHE A 85 -7.40 -8.72 -27.58
N ASP A 86 -8.19 -7.81 -27.03
CA ASP A 86 -7.83 -6.45 -26.69
C ASP A 86 -6.72 -6.44 -25.65
N ARG A 87 -5.80 -5.49 -25.82
CA ARG A 87 -4.66 -5.30 -24.94
C ARG A 87 -4.38 -3.81 -24.86
N ASP A 88 -4.34 -3.26 -23.65
CA ASP A 88 -3.98 -1.87 -23.45
C ASP A 88 -2.53 -1.60 -23.86
N ALA A 89 -2.29 -0.42 -24.44
CA ALA A 89 -0.95 0.08 -24.68
C ALA A 89 -0.23 0.35 -23.36
N ARG A 90 1.07 0.11 -23.34
CA ARG A 90 1.92 0.38 -22.17
C ARG A 90 3.29 0.82 -22.60
N GLU A 91 3.68 2.02 -22.18
CA GLU A 91 5.02 2.52 -22.41
C GLU A 91 6.09 1.64 -21.75
N GLY A 92 7.24 1.59 -22.42
CA GLY A 92 8.47 1.07 -21.89
C GLY A 92 8.96 1.93 -20.73
N ALA A 93 9.60 1.28 -19.76
CA ALA A 93 10.12 1.95 -18.57
C ALA A 93 11.29 1.17 -17.97
N VAL A 94 12.06 1.82 -17.11
CA VAL A 94 13.00 1.14 -16.21
C VAL A 94 12.41 1.16 -14.80
N ARG A 95 12.29 -0.01 -14.19
CA ARG A 95 11.78 -0.16 -12.81
C ARG A 95 12.90 -0.59 -11.88
N PHE A 96 12.74 -0.35 -10.58
CA PHE A 96 13.72 -0.76 -9.58
C PHE A 96 13.15 -1.89 -8.70
N THR A 97 13.96 -2.91 -8.40
CA THR A 97 13.61 -3.92 -7.38
C THR A 97 13.63 -3.31 -5.98
N PRO A 98 13.09 -3.97 -4.94
CA PRO A 98 13.19 -3.49 -3.56
C PRO A 98 14.62 -3.24 -3.08
N GLU A 99 15.59 -3.95 -3.66
CA GLU A 99 17.03 -3.81 -3.42
C GLU A 99 17.69 -2.71 -4.28
N GLY A 100 16.92 -2.02 -5.14
CA GLY A 100 17.40 -0.93 -5.99
C GLY A 100 18.02 -1.35 -7.31
N VAL A 101 17.74 -2.57 -7.82
CA VAL A 101 18.31 -3.04 -9.09
C VAL A 101 17.43 -2.57 -10.26
N PRO A 102 17.97 -1.91 -11.30
CA PRO A 102 17.19 -1.50 -12.46
C PRO A 102 16.82 -2.69 -13.35
N VAL A 103 15.56 -2.75 -13.78
CA VAL A 103 14.95 -3.82 -14.57
C VAL A 103 14.16 -3.19 -15.72
N GLU A 104 14.43 -3.65 -16.95
CA GLU A 104 13.68 -3.24 -18.13
C GLU A 104 12.22 -3.70 -18.04
N ALA A 105 11.31 -2.80 -18.34
CA ALA A 105 9.93 -3.11 -18.69
C ALA A 105 9.69 -2.70 -20.13
N ARG A 106 9.52 -3.69 -21.01
CA ARG A 106 9.39 -3.42 -22.45
C ARG A 106 8.05 -2.76 -22.79
N PRO A 107 8.03 -1.87 -23.79
CA PRO A 107 6.82 -1.30 -24.32
C PRO A 107 5.92 -2.39 -24.92
N ILE A 108 4.61 -2.19 -24.82
CA ILE A 108 3.58 -3.07 -25.36
C ILE A 108 2.61 -2.21 -26.14
N THR A 109 2.61 -2.37 -27.47
CA THR A 109 1.63 -1.74 -28.36
C THR A 109 0.21 -2.20 -28.00
N GLY A 110 -0.72 -1.26 -27.88
CA GLY A 110 -2.11 -1.57 -27.65
C GLY A 110 -2.81 -2.06 -28.90
N ARG A 111 -3.82 -2.90 -28.74
CA ARG A 111 -4.72 -3.31 -29.81
C ARG A 111 -6.14 -3.44 -29.28
N ALA A 112 -7.12 -3.02 -30.07
CA ALA A 112 -8.53 -3.19 -29.77
C ALA A 112 -9.29 -3.61 -31.03
N LEU A 113 -10.20 -4.57 -30.91
CA LEU A 113 -11.09 -4.92 -32.01
C LEU A 113 -12.07 -3.76 -32.26
N ASP A 114 -12.08 -3.19 -33.47
CA ASP A 114 -13.11 -2.23 -33.85
C ASP A 114 -14.43 -2.99 -34.07
N VAL A 115 -15.25 -3.02 -33.02
CA VAL A 115 -16.52 -3.77 -33.01
C VAL A 115 -17.47 -3.25 -34.09
N GLU A 116 -17.54 -1.94 -34.30
CA GLU A 116 -18.45 -1.35 -35.30
C GLU A 116 -17.99 -1.70 -36.73
N GLY A 117 -16.70 -1.55 -37.00
CA GLY A 117 -16.09 -1.97 -38.26
C GLY A 117 -16.18 -3.47 -38.49
N ALA A 118 -16.06 -4.30 -37.45
CA ALA A 118 -16.22 -5.75 -37.53
C ALA A 118 -17.66 -6.15 -37.89
N VAL A 119 -18.67 -5.48 -37.31
CA VAL A 119 -20.08 -5.66 -37.72
C VAL A 119 -20.26 -5.32 -39.20
N ALA A 120 -19.70 -4.21 -39.66
CA ALA A 120 -19.76 -3.81 -41.07
C ALA A 120 -19.07 -4.81 -42.00
N ALA A 121 -17.88 -5.29 -41.63
CA ALA A 121 -17.12 -6.30 -42.37
C ALA A 121 -17.91 -7.61 -42.51
N LEU A 122 -18.53 -8.08 -41.41
CA LEU A 122 -19.35 -9.30 -41.40
C LEU A 122 -20.60 -9.19 -42.26
N ARG A 123 -21.23 -8.00 -42.34
CA ARG A 123 -22.34 -7.75 -43.28
C ARG A 123 -21.90 -7.85 -44.74
N SER A 124 -20.72 -7.35 -45.06
CA SER A 124 -20.20 -7.33 -46.44
C SER A 124 -19.69 -8.68 -46.94
N SER A 125 -19.27 -9.58 -46.01
CA SER A 125 -18.51 -10.80 -46.34
C SER A 125 -19.13 -12.08 -45.76
N TYR A 126 -20.45 -12.09 -45.50
CA TYR A 126 -21.14 -13.13 -44.72
C TYR A 126 -21.14 -14.56 -45.30
N LEU A 127 -20.92 -14.70 -46.62
CA LEU A 127 -20.77 -16.02 -47.26
C LEU A 127 -19.36 -16.60 -47.06
N SER A 128 -18.41 -15.79 -46.60
CA SER A 128 -17.05 -16.20 -46.34
C SER A 128 -16.94 -16.74 -44.93
N GLN A 129 -16.39 -17.95 -44.79
CA GLN A 129 -16.05 -18.52 -43.49
C GLN A 129 -14.83 -17.84 -42.84
N ARG A 130 -14.19 -16.90 -43.55
CA ARG A 130 -13.05 -16.12 -43.12
C ARG A 130 -13.29 -14.64 -43.46
N VAL A 131 -13.29 -13.78 -42.46
CA VAL A 131 -13.58 -12.34 -42.60
C VAL A 131 -12.48 -11.54 -41.94
N GLU A 132 -11.86 -10.61 -42.66
CA GLU A 132 -10.91 -9.66 -42.08
C GLU A 132 -11.69 -8.56 -41.35
N VAL A 133 -11.31 -8.28 -40.11
CA VAL A 133 -11.96 -7.29 -39.25
C VAL A 133 -10.94 -6.21 -38.84
N PRO A 134 -11.35 -4.93 -38.79
CA PRO A 134 -10.46 -3.84 -38.42
C PRO A 134 -10.03 -3.94 -36.94
N VAL A 135 -8.80 -3.53 -36.68
CA VAL A 135 -8.19 -3.46 -35.35
C VAL A 135 -7.63 -2.06 -35.18
N ASP A 136 -8.04 -1.39 -34.11
CA ASP A 136 -7.44 -0.13 -33.69
C ASP A 136 -6.14 -0.44 -32.95
N VAL A 137 -5.04 0.16 -33.43
CA VAL A 137 -3.71 0.01 -32.83
C VAL A 137 -3.38 1.29 -32.09
N ASP A 138 -3.04 1.14 -30.81
CA ASP A 138 -2.58 2.24 -29.96
C ASP A 138 -1.06 2.15 -29.83
N GLU A 139 -0.36 2.96 -30.64
CA GLU A 139 1.10 2.97 -30.69
C GLU A 139 1.67 3.62 -29.43
N VAL A 140 2.69 2.96 -28.88
CA VAL A 140 3.49 3.46 -27.78
C VAL A 140 4.63 4.33 -28.31
N SER A 141 4.97 5.37 -27.58
CA SER A 141 6.00 6.34 -27.96
C SER A 141 7.42 5.82 -27.73
N THR A 142 7.59 4.89 -26.78
CA THR A 142 8.90 4.33 -26.42
C THR A 142 9.18 3.00 -27.12
N THR A 143 10.46 2.74 -27.37
CA THR A 143 10.98 1.51 -27.97
C THR A 143 11.77 0.66 -26.98
N ASP A 144 12.03 -0.58 -27.36
CA ASP A 144 12.93 -1.50 -26.67
C ASP A 144 14.37 -0.96 -26.57
N GLU A 145 14.78 -0.07 -27.48
CA GLU A 145 16.09 0.58 -27.49
C GLU A 145 16.14 1.73 -26.49
N ASP A 146 15.11 2.59 -26.48
CA ASP A 146 15.00 3.71 -25.51
C ASP A 146 15.04 3.19 -24.06
N VAL A 147 14.38 2.07 -23.78
CA VAL A 147 14.41 1.44 -22.43
C VAL A 147 15.81 0.92 -22.08
N ARG A 148 16.57 0.41 -23.05
CA ARG A 148 17.96 -0.05 -22.83
C ARG A 148 18.89 1.12 -22.59
N GLU A 149 18.79 2.16 -23.41
CA GLU A 149 19.58 3.38 -23.27
C GLU A 149 19.29 4.06 -21.93
N ALA A 150 18.02 4.24 -21.55
CA ALA A 150 17.67 4.77 -20.24
C ALA A 150 18.21 3.93 -19.07
N ARG A 151 18.27 2.60 -19.20
CA ARG A 151 18.90 1.76 -18.18
C ARG A 151 20.41 1.98 -18.13
N ASP A 152 21.07 1.91 -19.28
CA ASP A 152 22.53 1.84 -19.36
C ASP A 152 23.20 3.21 -19.17
N GLU A 153 22.55 4.28 -19.61
CA GLU A 153 23.07 5.65 -19.57
C GLU A 153 22.55 6.46 -18.38
N ILE A 154 21.39 6.09 -17.80
CA ILE A 154 20.78 6.84 -16.69
C ILE A 154 20.74 5.99 -15.43
N ALA A 155 20.00 4.88 -15.44
CA ALA A 155 19.72 4.11 -14.23
C ALA A 155 20.96 3.46 -13.60
N ILE A 156 21.86 2.89 -14.41
CA ILE A 156 23.08 2.25 -13.91
C ILE A 156 24.07 3.30 -13.35
N PRO A 157 24.40 4.40 -14.08
CA PRO A 157 25.26 5.46 -13.55
C PRO A 157 24.69 6.14 -12.30
N ALA A 158 23.38 6.40 -12.27
CA ALA A 158 22.68 6.97 -11.12
C ALA A 158 22.93 6.21 -9.82
N LEU A 159 23.15 4.90 -9.89
CA LEU A 159 23.31 4.03 -8.73
C LEU A 159 24.74 3.54 -8.50
N ALA A 160 25.69 3.99 -9.31
CA ALA A 160 27.08 3.51 -9.27
C ALA A 160 27.84 3.91 -7.98
N ALA A 161 27.49 5.04 -7.37
CA ALA A 161 28.13 5.60 -6.18
C ALA A 161 27.15 6.50 -5.40
N PRO A 162 27.41 6.83 -4.13
CA PRO A 162 26.64 7.85 -3.41
C PRO A 162 26.88 9.26 -4.00
N ILE A 163 25.95 10.17 -3.74
CA ILE A 163 26.08 11.61 -4.02
C ILE A 163 26.31 12.33 -2.69
N THR A 164 27.34 13.16 -2.61
CA THR A 164 27.53 14.07 -1.47
C THR A 164 26.95 15.44 -1.81
N VAL A 165 25.98 15.88 -1.02
CA VAL A 165 25.43 17.24 -1.10
C VAL A 165 26.09 18.07 0.00
N ASP A 166 26.85 19.09 -0.38
CA ASP A 166 27.40 20.08 0.55
C ASP A 166 26.31 21.08 0.93
N VAL A 167 26.05 21.18 2.24
CA VAL A 167 25.03 22.05 2.82
C VAL A 167 25.73 23.02 3.76
N GLU A 168 26.14 24.16 3.20
CA GLU A 168 26.90 25.20 3.91
C GLU A 168 28.13 24.67 4.68
N GLY A 169 28.83 23.66 4.12
CA GLY A 169 30.01 23.02 4.70
C GLY A 169 29.75 21.76 5.55
N ASP A 170 28.49 21.38 5.77
CA ASP A 170 28.12 20.07 6.30
C ASP A 170 27.82 19.08 5.15
N GLU A 171 28.24 17.82 5.28
CA GLU A 171 28.06 16.81 4.24
C GLU A 171 26.78 15.99 4.44
N LEU A 172 25.88 16.04 3.46
CA LEU A 172 24.71 15.17 3.35
C LEU A 172 24.95 14.09 2.28
N VAL A 173 25.16 12.85 2.71
CA VAL A 173 25.37 11.73 1.77
C VAL A 173 24.04 11.08 1.38
N VAL A 174 23.71 11.08 0.09
CA VAL A 174 22.57 10.37 -0.50
C VAL A 174 23.06 9.03 -1.05
N GLU A 175 22.56 7.93 -0.49
CA GLU A 175 23.02 6.58 -0.84
C GLU A 175 22.34 6.08 -2.13
N PRO A 176 22.97 5.16 -2.89
CA PRO A 176 22.36 4.60 -4.09
C PRO A 176 20.96 4.01 -3.86
N LEU A 177 20.71 3.39 -2.71
CA LEU A 177 19.38 2.85 -2.40
C LEU A 177 18.34 3.96 -2.16
N ASP A 178 18.76 5.10 -1.63
CA ASP A 178 17.88 6.27 -1.46
C ASP A 178 17.50 6.84 -2.84
N ILE A 179 18.49 6.96 -3.75
CA ILE A 179 18.31 7.37 -5.16
C ILE A 179 17.40 6.39 -5.90
N ALA A 180 17.67 5.09 -5.86
CA ALA A 180 16.90 4.08 -6.58
C ALA A 180 15.42 4.06 -6.20
N LYS A 181 15.12 4.41 -4.94
CA LYS A 181 13.75 4.39 -4.42
C LYS A 181 13.01 5.72 -4.57
N SER A 182 13.69 6.81 -4.95
CA SER A 182 13.07 8.09 -5.29
C SER A 182 13.10 8.39 -6.79
N LEU A 183 14.00 7.75 -7.55
CA LEU A 183 14.10 7.92 -9.00
C LEU A 183 12.93 7.27 -9.74
N SER A 184 12.37 8.03 -10.67
CA SER A 184 11.39 7.64 -11.68
C SER A 184 12.03 7.87 -13.03
N LEU A 185 11.88 6.94 -13.98
CA LEU A 185 12.24 7.17 -15.38
C LEU A 185 10.93 7.24 -16.17
N GLU A 186 10.58 8.44 -16.60
CA GLU A 186 9.26 8.75 -17.17
C GLU A 186 9.38 9.03 -18.66
N ALA A 187 8.47 8.45 -19.44
CA ALA A 187 8.36 8.73 -20.87
C ALA A 187 7.67 10.09 -21.07
N VAL A 188 8.41 11.05 -21.61
CA VAL A 188 7.92 12.40 -21.95
C VAL A 188 8.27 12.65 -23.41
N ASP A 189 7.26 12.88 -24.24
CA ASP A 189 7.42 13.15 -25.68
C ASP A 189 8.26 12.11 -26.46
N GLY A 190 8.21 10.84 -26.01
CA GLY A 190 8.96 9.73 -26.62
C GLY A 190 10.38 9.54 -26.08
N GLU A 191 10.82 10.36 -25.12
CA GLU A 191 12.11 10.20 -24.44
C GLU A 191 11.93 9.78 -22.99
N ILE A 192 12.78 8.88 -22.49
CA ILE A 192 12.75 8.46 -21.09
C ILE A 192 13.66 9.38 -20.27
N THR A 193 13.06 10.19 -19.41
CA THR A 193 13.76 11.22 -18.62
C THR A 193 13.77 10.88 -17.13
N PRO A 194 14.84 11.21 -16.39
CA PRO A 194 14.90 10.99 -14.95
C PRO A 194 14.16 12.07 -14.18
N VAL A 195 13.30 11.63 -13.25
CA VAL A 195 12.60 12.48 -12.30
C VAL A 195 12.88 11.95 -10.90
N ILE A 196 13.37 12.81 -10.01
CA ILE A 196 13.49 12.49 -8.59
C ILE A 196 12.17 12.86 -7.92
N ARG A 197 11.51 11.88 -7.28
CA ARG A 197 10.35 12.14 -6.43
C ARG A 197 10.82 12.84 -5.16
N GLU A 198 10.63 14.15 -5.12
CA GLU A 198 11.15 15.07 -4.11
C GLU A 198 10.82 14.60 -2.68
N ASP A 199 9.55 14.36 -2.40
CA ASP A 199 9.06 13.94 -1.08
C ASP A 199 9.64 12.58 -0.66
N ASP A 200 9.71 11.62 -1.58
CA ASP A 200 10.27 10.28 -1.31
C ASP A 200 11.76 10.35 -0.96
N LEU A 201 12.52 11.19 -1.68
CA LEU A 201 13.94 11.40 -1.39
C LEU A 201 14.12 12.08 -0.03
N HIS A 202 13.36 13.15 0.22
CA HIS A 202 13.43 13.94 1.45
C HIS A 202 13.12 13.10 2.69
N GLU A 203 12.06 12.28 2.64
CA GLU A 203 11.68 11.35 3.72
C GLU A 203 12.81 10.35 4.00
N ARG A 204 13.46 9.81 2.97
CA ARG A 204 14.55 8.82 3.13
C ARG A 204 15.78 9.39 3.81
N VAL A 205 16.09 10.65 3.54
CA VAL A 205 17.24 11.33 4.13
C VAL A 205 16.88 12.20 5.34
N GLU A 206 15.65 12.20 5.82
CA GLU A 206 15.18 13.05 6.94
C GLU A 206 16.10 12.93 8.17
N GLY A 207 16.50 11.71 8.52
CA GLY A 207 17.42 11.47 9.63
C GLY A 207 18.78 12.16 9.46
N LYS A 208 19.27 12.25 8.21
CA LYS A 208 20.52 12.94 7.86
C LYS A 208 20.33 14.46 7.77
N LEU A 209 19.18 14.92 7.24
CA LEU A 209 18.79 16.33 7.22
C LEU A 209 18.73 16.95 8.62
N ARG A 210 18.38 16.17 9.65
CA ARG A 210 18.43 16.64 11.04
C ARG A 210 19.84 16.90 11.56
N MET A 211 20.87 16.42 10.86
CA MET A 211 22.28 16.66 11.17
C MET A 211 22.85 17.86 10.40
N VAL A 212 22.24 18.25 9.28
CA VAL A 212 22.68 19.35 8.41
C VAL A 212 21.64 20.49 8.47
N GLY A 213 21.90 21.46 9.36
CA GLY A 213 20.98 22.56 9.66
C GLY A 213 20.38 22.54 11.07
N THR A 214 19.20 23.12 11.25
CA THR A 214 18.51 23.19 12.55
C THR A 214 17.10 22.61 12.44
N PRO A 215 16.74 21.54 13.18
CA PRO A 215 15.42 20.94 13.05
C PRO A 215 14.33 21.90 13.54
N ALA A 216 13.22 21.94 12.82
CA ALA A 216 12.00 22.60 13.31
C ALA A 216 11.49 21.88 14.58
N VAL A 217 10.87 22.65 15.47
CA VAL A 217 10.31 22.15 16.72
C VAL A 217 8.80 22.28 16.66
N ASP A 218 8.11 21.15 16.72
CA ASP A 218 6.66 21.08 16.78
C ASP A 218 6.09 21.83 17.99
N ALA A 219 4.95 22.48 17.81
CA ALA A 219 4.15 22.95 18.93
C ALA A 219 3.61 21.74 19.71
N THR A 220 3.60 21.87 21.03
CA THR A 220 3.12 20.83 21.95
C THR A 220 2.24 21.45 23.04
N PHE A 221 1.93 20.70 24.09
CA PHE A 221 1.11 21.14 25.20
C PHE A 221 1.82 20.95 26.54
N ASP A 222 1.75 21.95 27.41
CA ASP A 222 2.08 21.85 28.82
C ASP A 222 0.80 21.55 29.62
N ILE A 223 0.80 20.43 30.35
CA ILE A 223 -0.32 19.96 31.16
C ILE A 223 -0.08 20.13 32.67
N SER A 224 1.03 20.76 33.10
CA SER A 224 1.41 20.92 34.51
C SER A 224 0.37 21.68 35.34
N SER A 225 -0.42 22.54 34.71
CA SER A 225 -1.51 23.29 35.34
C SER A 225 -2.82 22.49 35.49
N GLY A 226 -2.88 21.27 34.92
CA GLY A 226 -4.10 20.46 34.79
C GLY A 226 -4.98 20.86 33.61
N THR A 227 -4.65 21.93 32.88
CA THR A 227 -5.28 22.32 31.61
C THR A 227 -4.21 22.37 30.52
N PRO A 228 -4.45 21.83 29.31
CA PRO A 228 -3.50 21.92 28.22
C PRO A 228 -3.22 23.36 27.80
N VAL A 229 -1.96 23.78 27.87
CA VAL A 229 -1.48 25.10 27.41
C VAL A 229 -0.53 24.90 26.23
N VAL A 230 -0.80 25.56 25.10
CA VAL A 230 0.06 25.42 23.90
C VAL A 230 1.46 25.96 24.18
N VAL A 231 2.46 25.10 23.98
CA VAL A 231 3.87 25.46 23.88
C VAL A 231 4.15 25.78 22.41
N PRO A 232 4.57 27.00 22.07
CA PRO A 232 4.76 27.41 20.68
C PRO A 232 5.82 26.59 19.94
N SER A 233 5.54 26.33 18.67
CA SER A 233 6.48 25.77 17.70
C SER A 233 7.62 26.74 17.37
N LYS A 234 8.72 26.22 16.85
CA LYS A 234 9.82 27.00 16.27
C LYS A 234 10.13 26.49 14.88
N THR A 235 10.30 27.40 13.93
CA THR A 235 10.83 27.05 12.61
C THR A 235 12.29 26.60 12.73
N GLY A 236 12.72 25.76 11.80
CA GLY A 236 14.10 25.35 11.64
C GLY A 236 14.70 25.86 10.33
N MET A 237 15.87 25.32 10.00
CA MET A 237 16.54 25.48 8.71
C MET A 237 16.91 24.08 8.21
N SER A 238 16.52 23.74 6.99
CA SER A 238 16.81 22.45 6.34
C SER A 238 16.91 22.66 4.83
N VAL A 239 17.49 21.72 4.11
CA VAL A 239 17.34 21.64 2.65
C VAL A 239 15.88 21.28 2.33
N SER A 240 15.27 21.96 1.35
CA SER A 240 13.90 21.66 0.91
C SER A 240 13.88 20.39 0.05
N ALA A 241 12.70 19.76 -0.11
CA ALA A 241 12.57 18.56 -0.93
C ALA A 241 12.94 18.83 -2.40
N ALA A 242 12.48 19.96 -2.95
CA ALA A 242 12.81 20.42 -4.30
C ALA A 242 14.30 20.69 -4.47
N ASP A 243 14.91 21.50 -3.59
CA ASP A 243 16.34 21.85 -3.71
C ASP A 243 17.24 20.60 -3.61
N LEU A 244 16.87 19.64 -2.77
CA LEU A 244 17.59 18.38 -2.65
C LEU A 244 17.47 17.53 -3.91
N ALA A 245 16.26 17.43 -4.48
CA ALA A 245 16.01 16.68 -5.69
C ALA A 245 16.74 17.27 -6.89
N ASP A 246 16.72 18.60 -7.04
CA ASP A 246 17.44 19.33 -8.08
C ASP A 246 18.96 19.10 -7.95
N ALA A 247 19.52 19.24 -6.74
CA ALA A 247 20.93 18.99 -6.49
C ALA A 247 21.35 17.54 -6.81
N VAL A 248 20.50 16.55 -6.50
CA VAL A 248 20.76 15.14 -6.83
C VAL A 248 20.64 14.90 -8.34
N LEU A 249 19.66 15.51 -9.00
CA LEU A 249 19.42 15.35 -10.43
C LEU A 249 20.55 15.97 -11.26
N GLU A 250 21.11 17.10 -10.83
CA GLU A 250 22.20 17.81 -11.51
C GLU A 250 23.42 16.93 -11.75
N VAL A 251 23.78 16.07 -10.78
CA VAL A 251 24.97 15.22 -10.82
C VAL A 251 24.63 13.72 -10.91
N LEU A 252 23.40 13.40 -11.32
CA LEU A 252 22.85 12.05 -11.23
C LEU A 252 23.72 11.01 -11.97
N THR A 253 24.14 11.33 -13.19
CA THR A 253 24.87 10.41 -14.09
C THR A 253 26.37 10.68 -14.17
N ASP A 254 26.89 11.60 -13.35
CA ASP A 254 28.31 11.95 -13.35
C ASP A 254 29.21 10.81 -12.84
N ASP A 255 30.48 10.83 -13.24
CA ASP A 255 31.50 9.94 -12.68
C ASP A 255 31.80 10.29 -11.22
N ALA A 256 32.10 9.28 -10.39
CA ALA A 256 32.48 9.52 -9.00
C ALA A 256 33.87 10.22 -8.88
N PRO A 257 34.05 11.14 -7.89
CA PRO A 257 33.10 11.53 -6.86
C PRO A 257 32.04 12.52 -7.37
N ARG A 258 30.78 12.29 -6.97
CA ARG A 258 29.64 13.12 -7.35
C ARG A 258 29.31 14.06 -6.21
N THR A 259 29.36 15.36 -6.48
CA THR A 259 29.16 16.40 -5.47
C THR A 259 28.27 17.49 -6.00
N ALA A 260 27.22 17.80 -5.25
CA ALA A 260 26.32 18.91 -5.51
C ALA A 260 26.28 19.84 -4.28
N THR A 261 25.66 21.02 -4.43
CA THR A 261 25.49 21.98 -3.34
C THR A 261 24.00 22.27 -3.15
N ALA A 262 23.56 22.41 -1.90
CA ALA A 262 22.21 22.84 -1.60
C ALA A 262 22.20 23.84 -0.44
N ASP A 263 21.35 24.86 -0.57
CA ASP A 263 21.22 25.91 0.45
C ASP A 263 20.19 25.53 1.52
N LEU A 264 20.39 26.03 2.73
CA LEU A 264 19.40 25.91 3.79
C LEU A 264 18.23 26.87 3.56
N SER A 265 17.01 26.34 3.62
CA SER A 265 15.77 27.11 3.62
C SER A 265 15.00 26.93 4.93
N VAL A 266 14.05 27.84 5.18
CA VAL A 266 13.24 27.79 6.42
C VAL A 266 12.36 26.54 6.40
N SER A 267 12.57 25.65 7.38
CA SER A 267 11.75 24.46 7.58
C SER A 267 10.62 24.73 8.56
N GLN A 268 9.41 24.35 8.16
CA GLN A 268 8.22 24.49 9.01
C GLN A 268 8.09 23.27 9.94
N PRO A 269 7.59 23.46 11.18
CA PRO A 269 7.25 22.36 12.06
C PRO A 269 6.06 21.57 11.49
N ARG A 270 6.03 20.25 11.71
CA ARG A 270 4.89 19.38 11.36
C ARG A 270 3.61 19.82 12.08
N VAL A 271 3.75 20.35 13.30
CA VAL A 271 2.69 20.98 14.07
C VAL A 271 3.05 22.44 14.35
N SER A 272 2.44 23.37 13.61
CA SER A 272 2.60 24.80 13.89
C SER A 272 1.87 25.22 15.16
N THR A 273 2.25 26.36 15.73
CA THR A 273 1.54 26.98 16.88
C THR A 273 0.07 27.24 16.57
N GLU A 274 -0.25 27.65 15.34
CA GLU A 274 -1.62 27.88 14.89
C GLU A 274 -2.39 26.55 14.82
N THR A 275 -1.78 25.53 14.22
CA THR A 275 -2.34 24.18 14.16
C THR A 275 -2.66 23.68 15.57
N ALA A 276 -1.69 23.72 16.50
CA ALA A 276 -1.88 23.27 17.88
C ALA A 276 -3.05 23.96 18.59
N ARG A 277 -3.22 25.27 18.40
CA ARG A 277 -4.39 26.01 18.94
C ARG A 277 -5.72 25.52 18.39
N GLY A 278 -5.74 25.05 17.14
CA GLY A 278 -6.92 24.51 16.46
C GLY A 278 -7.22 23.03 16.74
N LEU A 279 -6.29 22.27 17.34
CA LEU A 279 -6.45 20.82 17.51
C LEU A 279 -7.53 20.40 18.52
N GLY A 280 -7.99 21.31 19.38
CA GLY A 280 -9.04 20.98 20.36
C GLY A 280 -8.59 19.97 21.43
N VAL A 281 -7.33 19.99 21.83
CA VAL A 281 -6.83 19.21 22.98
C VAL A 281 -7.32 19.89 24.27
N LYS A 282 -8.22 19.23 25.02
CA LYS A 282 -8.96 19.83 26.15
C LYS A 282 -8.95 18.99 27.41
N GLU A 283 -9.11 17.67 27.28
CA GLU A 283 -9.33 16.76 28.41
C GLU A 283 -8.70 15.39 28.18
N VAL A 284 -8.56 14.60 29.24
CA VAL A 284 -8.11 13.22 29.13
C VAL A 284 -9.17 12.37 28.42
N ILE A 285 -8.74 11.72 27.34
CA ILE A 285 -9.57 10.78 26.57
C ILE A 285 -9.22 9.32 26.88
N GLY A 286 -8.00 9.03 27.31
CA GLY A 286 -7.58 7.69 27.71
C GLY A 286 -6.32 7.75 28.59
N THR A 287 -6.17 6.82 29.51
CA THR A 287 -4.97 6.72 30.35
C THR A 287 -4.76 5.28 30.78
N PHE A 288 -3.50 4.89 30.96
CA PHE A 288 -3.16 3.60 31.53
C PHE A 288 -1.84 3.66 32.28
N THR A 289 -1.79 2.99 33.43
CA THR A 289 -0.58 2.85 34.25
C THR A 289 -0.21 1.38 34.36
N SER A 290 1.04 1.05 34.04
CA SER A 290 1.62 -0.26 34.36
C SER A 290 2.66 -0.13 35.48
N ARG A 291 2.77 -1.16 36.32
CA ARG A 291 3.69 -1.19 37.45
C ARG A 291 4.92 -2.05 37.16
N HIS A 292 6.05 -1.68 37.72
CA HIS A 292 7.27 -2.48 37.69
C HIS A 292 7.99 -2.38 39.04
N PRO A 293 8.82 -3.37 39.42
CA PRO A 293 9.72 -3.22 40.55
C PRO A 293 10.71 -2.09 40.27
N CYS A 294 11.12 -1.39 41.34
CA CYS A 294 12.18 -0.40 41.22
C CYS A 294 13.52 -1.09 40.91
N CYS A 295 14.40 -0.33 40.24
CA CYS A 295 15.80 -0.70 40.01
C CYS A 295 16.03 -1.94 39.13
N ALA A 296 15.00 -2.52 38.51
CA ALA A 296 15.22 -3.59 37.54
C ALA A 296 15.94 -3.03 36.30
N PRO A 297 16.89 -3.77 35.69
CA PRO A 297 17.71 -3.25 34.57
C PRO A 297 16.89 -2.67 33.41
N ARG A 298 15.72 -3.25 33.14
CA ARG A 298 14.79 -2.78 32.10
C ARG A 298 14.11 -1.44 32.36
N VAL A 299 14.11 -0.93 33.59
CA VAL A 299 13.40 0.30 33.96
C VAL A 299 14.00 1.51 33.24
N THR A 300 15.33 1.57 33.11
CA THR A 300 16.00 2.62 32.33
C THR A 300 15.50 2.67 30.89
N ASN A 301 15.29 1.51 30.25
CA ASN A 301 14.76 1.46 28.89
C ASN A 301 13.30 1.89 28.80
N ILE A 302 12.48 1.54 29.80
CA ILE A 302 11.07 1.93 29.89
C ILE A 302 10.94 3.45 30.05
N HIS A 303 11.78 4.07 30.89
CA HIS A 303 11.78 5.52 31.06
C HIS A 303 12.32 6.22 29.81
N ARG A 304 13.40 5.70 29.22
CA ARG A 304 14.00 6.30 28.01
C ARG A 304 13.04 6.35 26.83
N ILE A 305 12.29 5.27 26.57
CA ILE A 305 11.28 5.29 25.51
C ILE A 305 10.12 6.23 25.85
N ALA A 306 9.75 6.37 27.13
CA ALA A 306 8.76 7.34 27.56
C ALA A 306 9.23 8.77 27.28
N ASP A 307 10.46 9.13 27.67
CA ASP A 307 11.04 10.45 27.41
C ASP A 307 11.09 10.81 25.91
N ILE A 308 11.26 9.81 25.04
CA ILE A 308 11.28 10.02 23.58
C ILE A 308 9.87 10.30 23.05
N VAL A 309 8.85 9.58 23.55
CA VAL A 309 7.45 9.67 23.10
C VAL A 309 6.71 10.84 23.74
N ASP A 310 7.17 11.29 24.90
CA ASP A 310 6.58 12.43 25.61
C ASP A 310 6.51 13.68 24.73
N GLY A 311 5.39 14.39 24.81
CA GLY A 311 5.24 15.63 24.06
C GLY A 311 4.63 15.47 22.67
N TYR A 312 4.46 14.23 22.18
CA TYR A 312 4.02 14.00 20.80
C TYR A 312 2.57 14.44 20.57
N VAL A 313 2.35 15.19 19.48
CA VAL A 313 1.03 15.63 19.04
C VAL A 313 0.63 14.91 17.75
N LEU A 314 -0.42 14.10 17.84
CA LEU A 314 -0.99 13.33 16.74
C LEU A 314 -2.19 14.07 16.14
N ARG A 315 -2.12 14.50 14.88
CA ARG A 315 -3.20 15.29 14.23
C ARG A 315 -4.33 14.38 13.77
N PRO A 316 -5.53 14.92 13.47
CA PRO A 316 -6.60 14.15 12.82
C PRO A 316 -6.10 13.44 11.56
N GLY A 317 -6.38 12.14 11.45
CA GLY A 317 -5.98 11.29 10.32
C GLY A 317 -4.53 10.78 10.35
N ASP A 318 -3.66 11.31 11.21
CA ASP A 318 -2.28 10.83 11.33
C ASP A 318 -2.25 9.41 11.97
N GLN A 319 -1.28 8.60 11.55
CA GLN A 319 -0.88 7.37 12.24
C GLN A 319 0.36 7.63 13.11
N PHE A 320 0.47 6.92 14.23
CA PHE A 320 1.67 6.86 15.05
C PHE A 320 2.30 5.48 14.95
N ASP A 321 3.46 5.40 14.31
CA ASP A 321 4.34 4.24 14.28
C ASP A 321 5.38 4.36 15.41
N LEU A 322 5.29 3.49 16.42
CA LEU A 322 6.15 3.55 17.60
C LEU A 322 7.62 3.23 17.26
N ASN A 323 7.89 2.30 16.35
CA ASN A 323 9.25 1.95 15.96
C ASN A 323 9.86 2.97 15.00
N GLY A 324 9.09 3.50 14.05
CA GLY A 324 9.47 4.59 13.17
C GLY A 324 9.83 5.84 13.97
N PHE A 325 8.99 6.21 14.94
CA PHE A 325 9.24 7.40 15.75
C PHE A 325 10.43 7.24 16.73
N VAL A 326 10.51 6.11 17.45
CA VAL A 326 11.57 5.90 18.45
C VAL A 326 12.90 5.46 17.82
N GLY A 327 12.87 4.78 16.68
CA GLY A 327 14.04 4.25 15.99
C GLY A 327 14.74 3.06 16.69
N PRO A 328 15.96 2.70 16.25
CA PRO A 328 16.74 1.64 16.87
C PRO A 328 16.96 1.84 18.38
N ARG A 329 16.94 0.74 19.15
CA ARG A 329 17.22 0.76 20.60
C ARG A 329 18.71 0.47 20.82
N ASP A 330 19.55 1.47 20.59
CA ASP A 330 21.01 1.37 20.75
C ASP A 330 21.54 2.15 21.97
N GLU A 331 22.79 1.87 22.35
CA GLU A 331 23.41 2.51 23.52
C GLU A 331 23.68 4.00 23.30
N ALA A 332 23.96 4.43 22.06
CA ALA A 332 24.20 5.83 21.72
C ALA A 332 22.94 6.68 21.95
N ARG A 333 21.75 6.10 21.77
CA ARG A 333 20.46 6.71 22.08
C ARG A 333 20.05 6.55 23.54
N GLY A 334 20.92 5.98 24.39
CA GLY A 334 20.74 5.89 25.83
C GLY A 334 20.02 4.63 26.32
N PHE A 335 19.72 3.67 25.44
CA PHE A 335 19.20 2.37 25.85
C PHE A 335 20.31 1.52 26.49
N LYS A 336 19.92 0.56 27.32
CA LYS A 336 20.81 -0.33 28.07
C LYS A 336 20.49 -1.80 27.81
N PRO A 337 21.48 -2.71 27.90
CA PRO A 337 21.23 -4.14 27.94
C PRO A 337 20.29 -4.51 29.10
N ALA A 338 19.22 -5.22 28.79
CA ALA A 338 18.29 -5.75 29.77
C ALA A 338 17.65 -7.05 29.26
N PRO A 339 17.05 -7.88 30.14
CA PRO A 339 16.39 -9.10 29.71
C PRO A 339 15.28 -8.83 28.69
N MET A 340 15.35 -9.51 27.56
CA MET A 340 14.44 -9.49 26.43
C MET A 340 14.06 -10.93 26.08
N ILE A 341 12.89 -11.11 25.47
CA ILE A 341 12.42 -12.40 25.00
C ILE A 341 12.77 -12.49 23.51
N LEU A 342 13.65 -13.41 23.15
CA LEU A 342 14.07 -13.70 21.78
C LEU A 342 13.83 -15.18 21.48
N ASP A 343 13.00 -15.47 20.48
CA ASP A 343 12.63 -16.85 20.08
C ASP A 343 12.12 -17.75 21.22
N GLY A 344 11.46 -17.14 22.22
CA GLY A 344 10.93 -17.85 23.39
C GLY A 344 11.93 -17.99 24.55
N GLU A 345 13.15 -17.47 24.41
CA GLU A 345 14.19 -17.51 25.44
C GLU A 345 14.46 -16.11 26.01
N PHE A 346 14.76 -16.02 27.31
CA PHE A 346 15.24 -14.78 27.91
C PHE A 346 16.72 -14.59 27.60
N ARG A 347 17.05 -13.52 26.88
CA ARG A 347 18.42 -13.09 26.58
C ARG A 347 18.57 -11.61 26.87
N ASN A 348 19.75 -11.17 27.28
CA ASN A 348 20.00 -9.73 27.39
C ASN A 348 20.15 -9.14 25.99
N SER A 349 19.40 -8.07 25.73
CA SER A 349 19.52 -7.27 24.52
C SER A 349 19.39 -5.80 24.87
N VAL A 350 20.02 -4.93 24.09
CA VAL A 350 19.86 -3.48 24.25
C VAL A 350 18.41 -3.12 23.97
N GLY A 351 17.81 -2.33 24.86
CA GLY A 351 16.37 -2.01 24.79
C GLY A 351 15.46 -3.06 25.41
N GLY A 352 15.98 -4.11 26.06
CA GLY A 352 15.15 -5.09 26.76
C GLY A 352 14.12 -4.45 27.71
N GLY A 353 12.86 -4.87 27.58
CA GLY A 353 11.74 -4.43 28.42
C GLY A 353 10.89 -3.27 27.90
N VAL A 354 11.20 -2.70 26.73
CA VAL A 354 10.37 -1.66 26.07
C VAL A 354 8.93 -2.13 25.77
N SER A 355 8.68 -3.45 25.64
CA SER A 355 7.31 -3.97 25.50
C SER A 355 6.39 -3.61 26.67
N GLN A 356 6.94 -3.27 27.85
CA GLN A 356 6.12 -2.75 28.95
C GLN A 356 5.60 -1.34 28.65
N PHE A 357 6.42 -0.47 28.07
CA PHE A 357 5.95 0.83 27.58
C PHE A 357 4.93 0.63 26.46
N ALA A 358 5.23 -0.21 25.46
CA ALA A 358 4.31 -0.50 24.36
C ALA A 358 2.94 -1.02 24.85
N THR A 359 2.94 -1.93 25.82
CA THR A 359 1.70 -2.39 26.46
C THR A 359 0.98 -1.26 27.20
N THR A 360 1.72 -0.32 27.81
CA THR A 360 1.13 0.82 28.53
C THR A 360 0.44 1.78 27.55
N ILE A 361 1.14 2.20 26.49
CA ILE A 361 0.56 3.07 25.46
C ILE A 361 -0.56 2.38 24.68
N PHE A 362 -0.45 1.08 24.35
CA PHE A 362 -1.52 0.31 23.72
C PHE A 362 -2.82 0.34 24.55
N ASN A 363 -2.71 0.21 25.87
CA ASN A 363 -3.90 0.29 26.72
C ASN A 363 -4.44 1.72 26.84
N ALA A 364 -3.59 2.76 26.78
CA ALA A 364 -4.05 4.15 26.68
C ALA A 364 -4.80 4.40 25.35
N VAL A 365 -4.31 3.85 24.23
CA VAL A 365 -4.96 3.82 22.91
C VAL A 365 -6.29 3.06 22.97
N PHE A 366 -6.30 1.89 23.63
CA PHE A 366 -7.51 1.08 23.80
C PHE A 366 -8.62 1.91 24.46
N PHE A 367 -8.31 2.58 25.58
CA PHE A 367 -9.28 3.34 26.35
C PHE A 367 -9.59 4.73 25.78
N SER A 368 -8.71 5.32 24.97
CA SER A 368 -9.00 6.58 24.25
C SER A 368 -9.97 6.40 23.08
N GLY A 369 -10.25 5.14 22.70
CA GLY A 369 -11.14 4.80 21.61
C GLY A 369 -10.52 5.04 20.23
N LEU A 370 -9.23 5.35 20.15
CA LEU A 370 -8.51 5.47 18.88
C LEU A 370 -8.44 4.12 18.16
N LYS A 371 -8.20 4.19 16.84
CA LYS A 371 -8.13 3.02 15.98
C LYS A 371 -6.77 2.33 16.12
N ASP A 372 -6.80 1.06 16.51
CA ASP A 372 -5.65 0.18 16.50
C ASP A 372 -5.40 -0.31 15.07
N ILE A 373 -4.20 -0.07 14.53
CA ILE A 373 -3.83 -0.45 13.16
C ILE A 373 -3.04 -1.77 13.17
N THR A 374 -2.03 -1.86 14.04
CA THR A 374 -1.29 -3.10 14.25
C THR A 374 -0.78 -3.18 15.68
N HIS A 375 -0.92 -4.35 16.28
CA HIS A 375 -0.19 -4.73 17.48
C HIS A 375 -0.01 -6.24 17.49
N THR A 376 1.04 -6.70 18.18
CA THR A 376 1.31 -8.14 18.36
C THR A 376 1.38 -8.47 19.84
N PRO A 377 0.49 -9.32 20.40
CA PRO A 377 0.62 -9.78 21.77
C PRO A 377 1.83 -10.73 21.93
N HIS A 378 2.36 -10.87 23.14
CA HIS A 378 3.42 -11.86 23.39
C HIS A 378 2.88 -13.28 23.16
N SER A 379 3.78 -14.19 22.75
CA SER A 379 3.39 -15.58 22.46
C SER A 379 3.04 -16.40 23.70
N TYR A 380 3.46 -16.00 24.89
CA TYR A 380 3.12 -16.60 26.18
C TYR A 380 2.65 -15.54 27.17
N TYR A 381 1.83 -15.95 28.13
CA TYR A 381 1.22 -15.03 29.07
C TYR A 381 2.25 -14.47 30.06
N ILE A 382 2.26 -13.16 30.23
CA ILE A 382 3.12 -12.48 31.19
C ILE A 382 2.22 -11.85 32.27
N SER A 383 2.31 -12.35 33.50
CA SER A 383 1.41 -12.00 34.61
C SER A 383 1.33 -10.51 34.97
N ARG A 384 2.34 -9.72 34.60
CA ARG A 384 2.34 -8.26 34.82
C ARG A 384 1.44 -7.48 33.86
N TYR A 385 0.93 -8.11 32.79
CA TYR A 385 0.07 -7.48 31.80
C TYR A 385 -1.39 -7.96 31.92
N PRO A 386 -2.37 -7.12 31.56
CA PRO A 386 -3.75 -7.58 31.46
C PRO A 386 -3.86 -8.67 30.38
N PRO A 387 -4.45 -9.85 30.67
CA PRO A 387 -4.62 -10.91 29.70
C PRO A 387 -5.36 -10.42 28.44
N GLY A 388 -4.79 -10.67 27.26
CA GLY A 388 -5.36 -10.30 25.97
C GLY A 388 -5.27 -8.80 25.62
N ARG A 389 -4.60 -7.98 26.43
CA ARG A 389 -4.36 -6.55 26.15
C ARG A 389 -2.90 -6.18 26.40
N GLU A 390 -2.05 -6.62 25.49
CA GLU A 390 -0.62 -6.34 25.51
C GLU A 390 -0.07 -6.16 24.10
N ALA A 391 1.05 -5.45 24.02
CA ALA A 391 1.77 -5.22 22.78
C ALA A 391 3.26 -5.53 22.98
N THR A 392 3.81 -6.30 22.04
CA THR A 392 5.24 -6.59 21.91
C THR A 392 5.82 -5.63 20.91
N VAL A 393 6.99 -5.06 21.22
CA VAL A 393 7.76 -4.30 20.23
C VAL A 393 9.22 -4.72 20.25
N SER A 394 9.80 -4.77 19.06
CA SER A 394 11.24 -4.87 18.82
C SER A 394 11.52 -4.11 17.54
N TYR A 395 12.63 -3.38 17.47
CA TYR A 395 12.99 -2.67 16.25
C TYR A 395 13.65 -3.64 15.26
N PRO A 396 13.29 -3.65 13.95
CA PRO A 396 12.20 -2.87 13.35
C PRO A 396 10.80 -3.49 13.51
N LEU A 397 10.70 -4.80 13.75
CA LEU A 397 9.44 -5.51 14.01
C LEU A 397 9.60 -6.52 15.16
N PRO A 398 8.52 -6.89 15.90
CA PRO A 398 7.14 -6.39 15.78
C PRO A 398 6.98 -4.93 16.23
N ASP A 399 5.91 -4.29 15.79
CA ASP A 399 5.61 -2.88 16.05
C ASP A 399 4.19 -2.64 16.60
N LEU A 400 3.93 -1.43 17.09
CA LEU A 400 2.63 -0.91 17.51
C LEU A 400 2.30 0.36 16.71
N ILE A 401 1.27 0.28 15.86
CA ILE A 401 0.76 1.40 15.06
C ILE A 401 -0.70 1.66 15.42
N PHE A 402 -1.05 2.92 15.64
CA PHE A 402 -2.42 3.36 15.86
C PHE A 402 -2.72 4.66 15.12
N GLU A 403 -3.99 4.90 14.81
CA GLU A 403 -4.46 6.04 14.02
C GLU A 403 -5.35 6.96 14.85
N ASN A 404 -5.18 8.26 14.69
CA ASN A 404 -6.14 9.25 15.18
C ASN A 404 -7.30 9.41 14.18
N ASP A 405 -8.28 8.52 14.30
CA ASP A 405 -9.53 8.54 13.53
C ASP A 405 -10.55 9.60 14.03
N SER A 406 -10.11 10.55 14.88
CA SER A 406 -10.96 11.61 15.44
C SER A 406 -10.78 12.94 14.67
N PRO A 407 -11.78 13.85 14.71
CA PRO A 407 -11.65 15.18 14.10
C PRO A 407 -10.78 16.15 14.94
N HIS A 408 -10.19 15.70 16.05
CA HIS A 408 -9.41 16.52 16.98
C HIS A 408 -8.00 15.95 17.14
N GLY A 409 -7.04 16.78 17.55
CA GLY A 409 -5.69 16.31 17.85
C GLY A 409 -5.65 15.53 19.16
N VAL A 410 -4.63 14.67 19.28
CA VAL A 410 -4.31 13.93 20.49
C VAL A 410 -2.90 14.27 20.93
N PHE A 411 -2.76 14.66 22.19
CA PHE A 411 -1.48 14.89 22.84
C PHE A 411 -1.11 13.69 23.71
N ILE A 412 0.11 13.18 23.55
CA ILE A 412 0.64 12.04 24.29
C ILE A 412 1.51 12.57 25.43
N ASP A 413 1.00 12.39 26.65
CA ASP A 413 1.67 12.71 27.91
C ASP A 413 2.17 11.43 28.56
N THR A 414 3.45 11.38 28.90
CA THR A 414 4.05 10.24 29.59
C THR A 414 4.63 10.68 30.91
N SER A 415 4.46 9.85 31.94
CA SER A 415 5.05 10.11 33.25
C SER A 415 5.40 8.81 33.95
N TYR A 416 6.48 8.82 34.73
CA TYR A 416 6.90 7.65 35.47
C TYR A 416 7.37 7.98 36.89
N THR A 417 7.36 6.95 37.71
CA THR A 417 8.04 6.89 39.00
C THR A 417 9.03 5.72 38.96
N ASP A 418 9.81 5.52 40.01
CA ASP A 418 10.67 4.33 40.13
C ASP A 418 9.90 2.99 40.04
N ARG A 419 8.56 3.02 40.15
CA ARG A 419 7.72 1.81 40.24
C ARG A 419 6.57 1.74 39.24
N SER A 420 6.43 2.72 38.35
CA SER A 420 5.34 2.74 37.38
C SER A 420 5.63 3.64 36.20
N ILE A 421 5.03 3.30 35.06
CA ILE A 421 4.92 4.14 33.88
C ILE A 421 3.44 4.37 33.59
N THR A 422 3.09 5.61 33.28
CA THR A 422 1.75 6.05 32.90
C THR A 422 1.82 6.72 31.53
N VAL A 423 0.85 6.39 30.67
CA VAL A 423 0.63 7.09 29.40
C VAL A 423 -0.78 7.64 29.42
N THR A 424 -0.91 8.94 29.16
CA THR A 424 -2.16 9.68 29.16
C THR A 424 -2.36 10.37 27.82
N PHE A 425 -3.51 10.17 27.21
CA PHE A 425 -3.89 10.79 25.96
C PHE A 425 -4.85 11.93 26.28
N TRP A 426 -4.49 13.13 25.86
CA TRP A 426 -5.33 14.33 25.96
C TRP A 426 -5.91 14.65 24.58
N GLY A 427 -7.17 15.07 24.52
CA GLY A 427 -7.87 15.35 23.27
C GLY A 427 -9.25 15.95 23.54
N THR A 428 -10.22 15.61 22.70
CA THR A 428 -11.65 15.85 22.94
C THR A 428 -12.37 14.50 22.94
N LYS A 429 -13.21 14.24 23.95
CA LYS A 429 -13.94 12.98 24.04
C LYS A 429 -14.90 12.79 22.87
N ARG A 430 -14.90 11.56 22.34
CA ARG A 430 -15.86 11.07 21.33
C ARG A 430 -16.92 10.14 21.90
N PHE A 431 -16.64 9.55 23.05
CA PHE A 431 -17.46 8.53 23.69
C PHE A 431 -17.57 8.88 25.17
N ASP A 432 -18.73 8.61 25.77
CA ASP A 432 -18.94 8.75 27.22
C ASP A 432 -18.04 7.77 27.99
N GLU A 433 -17.89 6.55 27.46
CA GLU A 433 -17.09 5.48 28.05
C GLU A 433 -16.56 4.52 26.98
N VAL A 434 -15.31 4.08 27.16
CA VAL A 434 -14.75 2.92 26.46
C VAL A 434 -14.40 1.87 27.52
N ARG A 435 -15.09 0.73 27.51
CA ARG A 435 -14.95 -0.33 28.52
C ARG A 435 -14.28 -1.57 27.94
N SER A 436 -13.55 -2.28 28.79
CA SER A 436 -12.94 -3.59 28.48
C SER A 436 -13.77 -4.69 29.13
N VAL A 437 -14.25 -5.64 28.33
CA VAL A 437 -14.93 -6.85 28.81
C VAL A 437 -14.02 -8.06 28.53
N THR A 438 -13.46 -8.64 29.58
CA THR A 438 -12.56 -9.79 29.46
C THR A 438 -13.34 -11.10 29.53
N GLY A 439 -13.26 -11.91 28.47
CA GLY A 439 -13.84 -13.25 28.43
C GLY A 439 -13.08 -14.27 29.30
N PRO A 440 -13.64 -15.48 29.48
CA PRO A 440 -12.97 -16.54 30.22
C PRO A 440 -11.70 -17.02 29.49
N ARG A 441 -10.72 -17.54 30.26
CA ARG A 441 -9.62 -18.32 29.68
C ARG A 441 -10.16 -19.65 29.17
N THR A 442 -9.88 -19.97 27.91
CA THR A 442 -10.33 -21.19 27.23
C THR A 442 -9.14 -21.98 26.69
N ARG A 443 -9.36 -23.24 26.26
CA ARG A 443 -8.30 -24.10 25.69
C ARG A 443 -7.02 -24.14 26.54
N LEU A 444 -7.19 -24.29 27.86
CA LEU A 444 -6.07 -24.39 28.81
C LEU A 444 -5.14 -25.55 28.43
N LYS A 445 -3.84 -25.29 28.43
CA LYS A 445 -2.79 -26.27 28.14
C LYS A 445 -1.66 -26.15 29.16
N ASP A 446 -1.23 -27.27 29.72
CA ASP A 446 -0.11 -27.29 30.66
C ASP A 446 1.22 -27.07 29.93
N PHE A 447 2.15 -26.40 30.62
CA PHE A 447 3.50 -26.13 30.14
C PHE A 447 4.40 -27.35 30.27
N GLY A 448 5.35 -27.47 29.34
CA GLY A 448 6.40 -28.48 29.38
C GLY A 448 7.68 -27.94 30.02
N THR A 449 8.68 -28.81 30.19
CA THR A 449 10.03 -28.41 30.56
C THR A 449 10.96 -28.62 29.38
N GLN A 450 11.69 -27.59 29.00
CA GLN A 450 12.76 -27.66 28.01
C GLN A 450 14.11 -27.42 28.71
N TYR A 451 15.10 -28.24 28.37
CA TYR A 451 16.46 -28.08 28.85
C TYR A 451 17.31 -27.46 27.74
N VAL A 452 18.03 -26.40 28.08
CA VAL A 452 18.96 -25.73 27.18
C VAL A 452 20.35 -25.78 27.82
N ASP A 453 21.28 -26.46 27.17
CA ASP A 453 22.66 -26.62 27.66
C ASP A 453 23.54 -25.47 27.15
N ARG A 454 23.35 -24.28 27.75
CA ARG A 454 24.15 -23.08 27.47
C ARG A 454 24.37 -22.25 28.74
N PRO A 455 25.53 -21.59 28.87
CA PRO A 455 25.89 -20.86 30.10
C PRO A 455 25.04 -19.60 30.38
N ASP A 456 24.33 -19.06 29.39
CA ASP A 456 23.45 -17.89 29.49
C ASP A 456 21.96 -18.24 29.66
N CYS A 457 21.63 -19.52 29.88
CA CYS A 457 20.26 -19.96 30.07
C CYS A 457 19.65 -19.38 31.37
N THR A 458 18.66 -18.50 31.21
CA THR A 458 17.87 -17.99 32.34
C THR A 458 16.64 -18.87 32.54
N ALA A 459 16.57 -19.56 33.68
CA ALA A 459 15.41 -20.40 34.02
C ALA A 459 14.13 -19.55 34.17
N THR A 460 13.03 -20.05 33.62
CA THR A 460 11.70 -19.43 33.71
C THR A 460 10.73 -20.34 34.44
N SER A 461 9.77 -19.74 35.13
CA SER A 461 8.57 -20.46 35.55
C SER A 461 7.65 -20.59 34.34
N GLY A 462 7.31 -21.82 33.94
CA GLY A 462 6.31 -22.04 32.91
C GLY A 462 4.92 -21.58 33.36
N GLU A 463 4.08 -21.19 32.41
CA GLU A 463 2.71 -20.71 32.63
C GLU A 463 1.76 -21.50 31.74
N LYS A 464 0.53 -21.75 32.18
CA LYS A 464 -0.42 -22.46 31.32
C LYS A 464 -0.72 -21.63 30.07
N GLY A 465 -0.72 -22.28 28.91
CA GLY A 465 -1.24 -21.72 27.68
C GLY A 465 -2.76 -21.64 27.74
N PHE A 466 -3.35 -20.64 27.10
CA PHE A 466 -4.78 -20.46 27.00
C PHE A 466 -5.14 -19.47 25.89
N ASP A 467 -6.39 -19.53 25.46
CA ASP A 467 -6.96 -18.55 24.55
C ASP A 467 -7.94 -17.65 25.29
N ILE A 468 -7.94 -16.36 24.93
CA ILE A 468 -8.78 -15.34 25.55
C ILE A 468 -9.33 -14.38 24.49
N VAL A 469 -10.54 -13.91 24.73
CA VAL A 469 -11.16 -12.84 23.94
C VAL A 469 -11.39 -11.66 24.88
N VAL A 470 -10.92 -10.48 24.49
CA VAL A 470 -11.21 -9.21 25.15
C VAL A 470 -12.06 -8.37 24.21
N THR A 471 -13.19 -7.87 24.68
CA THR A 471 -14.07 -7.01 23.90
C THR A 471 -13.91 -5.57 24.34
N ARG A 472 -13.55 -4.67 23.41
CA ARG A 472 -13.63 -3.22 23.58
C ARG A 472 -15.04 -2.78 23.23
N VAL A 473 -15.71 -2.10 24.15
CA VAL A 473 -17.08 -1.62 23.94
C VAL A 473 -17.13 -0.12 24.12
N PHE A 474 -17.73 0.55 23.14
CA PHE A 474 -17.86 2.00 23.08
C PHE A 474 -19.28 2.39 23.46
N VAL A 475 -19.41 3.31 24.41
CA VAL A 475 -20.68 3.81 24.92
C VAL A 475 -20.79 5.30 24.64
N ASP A 476 -21.90 5.72 24.05
CA ASP A 476 -22.23 7.11 23.78
C ASP A 476 -23.74 7.33 23.95
N GLY A 477 -24.13 8.42 24.61
CA GLY A 477 -25.50 8.66 25.02
C GLY A 477 -26.07 7.55 25.91
N GLY A 478 -25.23 6.89 26.70
CA GLY A 478 -25.59 5.73 27.53
C GLY A 478 -25.94 4.45 26.78
N ARG A 479 -25.67 4.36 25.47
CA ARG A 479 -25.90 3.16 24.65
C ARG A 479 -24.60 2.65 24.05
N GLU A 480 -24.53 1.34 23.85
CA GLU A 480 -23.44 0.75 23.09
C GLU A 480 -23.56 1.15 21.61
N VAL A 481 -22.54 1.81 21.07
CA VAL A 481 -22.49 2.28 19.68
C VAL A 481 -21.54 1.48 18.80
N LYS A 482 -20.55 0.82 19.41
CA LYS A 482 -19.54 0.02 18.71
C LYS A 482 -18.97 -1.05 19.64
N ARG A 483 -18.53 -2.18 19.05
CA ARG A 483 -17.77 -3.22 19.73
C ARG A 483 -16.65 -3.76 18.85
N GLU A 484 -15.56 -4.17 19.46
CA GLU A 484 -14.41 -4.78 18.79
C GLU A 484 -13.88 -5.93 19.65
N GLU A 485 -13.47 -7.03 19.01
CA GLU A 485 -12.96 -8.22 19.69
C GLU A 485 -11.47 -8.43 19.41
N PHE A 486 -10.71 -8.62 20.49
CA PHE A 486 -9.28 -8.91 20.49
C PHE A 486 -9.10 -10.36 20.92
N ARG A 487 -8.60 -11.21 20.01
CA ARG A 487 -8.41 -12.65 20.25
C ARG A 487 -6.93 -12.94 20.41
N THR A 488 -6.55 -13.44 21.58
CA THR A 488 -5.15 -13.79 21.87
C THR A 488 -5.03 -15.27 22.22
N ARG A 489 -4.00 -15.91 21.69
CA ARG A 489 -3.59 -17.27 22.05
C ARG A 489 -2.23 -17.20 22.73
N TYR A 490 -2.18 -17.67 23.97
CA TYR A 490 -0.94 -17.88 24.70
C TYR A 490 -0.52 -19.34 24.61
N LYS A 491 0.72 -19.55 24.19
CA LYS A 491 1.40 -20.84 24.21
C LYS A 491 1.74 -21.20 25.66
N PRO A 492 1.68 -22.50 26.00
CA PRO A 492 2.13 -23.01 27.29
C PRO A 492 3.65 -23.06 27.37
#